data_AF-A0A7V9PGJ8-F1
#
_entry.id   AF-A0A7V9PGJ8-F1
#
_cell.length_a   1.000
_cell.length_b   1.000
_cell.length_c   1.000
_cell.angle_alpha   90.00
_cell.angle_beta   90.00
_cell.angle_gamma   90.00
#
_symmetry.space_group_name_H-M   'P 1'
#
loop_
_entity.id
_entity.type
_entity.pdbx_description
1 polymer ?
#
loop_
_entity_poly.entity_id
_entity_poly.type
_entity_poly.pdbx_seq_one_letter_code
_entity_poly.pdbx_strand_id
1 'polypeptide(L)'
;MQRRPVGTCTTPCLIEFWARLDDVALERGEWFSLGTFSADPSDRWARVITVNVGWEGWLHLFHVPDQGGGQRELQRTDIAFPQGRWVRITTWVDLDPDHGSAAVWQDGVLVSAARVRGGDGSLDQMHFGLYAPPSLTRGRVANDDIAVYRVSQAEP
;
A
#
# COMPACT_ATOMS: atom_id res chain seq x y z
N MET A 1 -12.66 -12.53 -0.15
CA MET A 1 -11.95 -12.11 -1.37
C MET A 1 -12.97 -11.47 -2.31
N GLN A 2 -12.83 -10.18 -2.61
CA GLN A 2 -13.70 -9.50 -3.57
C GLN A 2 -13.02 -9.57 -4.94
N ARG A 3 -13.43 -10.52 -5.78
CA ARG A 3 -13.01 -10.60 -7.18
C ARG A 3 -13.89 -9.67 -8.00
N ARG A 4 -13.31 -8.80 -8.83
CA ARG A 4 -14.11 -7.89 -9.66
C ARG A 4 -14.85 -8.68 -10.75
N PRO A 5 -16.10 -8.31 -11.08
CA PRO A 5 -16.84 -8.95 -12.17
C PRO A 5 -16.29 -8.64 -13.57
N VAL A 6 -15.57 -7.52 -13.77
CA VAL A 6 -15.05 -7.11 -15.09
C VAL A 6 -13.79 -6.21 -14.94
N GLY A 7 -12.71 -6.58 -15.64
CA GLY A 7 -11.61 -5.70 -16.07
C GLY A 7 -10.48 -5.40 -15.06
N THR A 8 -9.24 -5.52 -15.53
CA THR A 8 -8.01 -5.12 -14.82
C THR A 8 -7.89 -3.59 -14.75
N CYS A 9 -7.44 -3.03 -13.61
CA CYS A 9 -7.07 -1.59 -13.56
C CYS A 9 -5.74 -1.45 -14.29
N THR A 10 -5.75 -0.88 -15.49
CA THR A 10 -4.50 -0.46 -16.15
C THR A 10 -3.88 0.66 -15.32
N THR A 11 -2.64 0.45 -14.88
CA THR A 11 -1.87 1.45 -14.12
C THR A 11 -1.32 2.53 -15.07
N PRO A 12 -1.02 3.74 -14.58
CA PRO A 12 -1.07 4.17 -13.19
C PRO A 12 -2.49 4.31 -12.61
N CYS A 13 -2.68 3.81 -11.39
CA CYS A 13 -3.91 3.97 -10.61
C CYS A 13 -3.59 4.77 -9.34
N LEU A 14 -4.49 5.69 -8.95
CA LEU A 14 -4.50 6.34 -7.66
C LEU A 14 -5.55 5.66 -6.78
N ILE A 15 -5.13 5.09 -5.66
CA ILE A 15 -5.98 4.39 -4.71
C ILE A 15 -6.09 5.24 -3.46
N GLU A 16 -7.30 5.55 -3.03
CA GLU A 16 -7.57 6.27 -1.80
C GLU A 16 -8.40 5.42 -0.86
N PHE A 17 -8.06 5.43 0.41
CA PHE A 17 -8.86 4.80 1.46
C PHE A 17 -8.56 5.45 2.80
N TRP A 18 -9.53 5.35 3.72
CA TRP A 18 -9.33 5.74 5.10
C TRP A 18 -8.93 4.54 5.93
N ALA A 19 -8.00 4.74 6.86
CA ALA A 19 -7.60 3.73 7.82
C ALA A 19 -7.60 4.32 9.23
N ARG A 20 -8.06 3.53 10.20
CA ARG A 20 -7.94 3.82 11.62
C ARG A 20 -7.36 2.61 12.33
N LEU A 21 -6.38 2.87 13.18
CA LEU A 21 -5.77 1.87 14.05
C LEU A 21 -6.17 2.15 15.48
N ASP A 22 -6.69 1.13 16.15
CA ASP A 22 -6.97 1.19 17.58
C ASP A 22 -6.28 0.00 18.26
N ASP A 23 -5.66 0.28 19.42
CA ASP A 23 -5.04 -0.71 20.29
C ASP A 23 -3.98 -1.59 19.60
N VAL A 24 -3.25 -1.04 18.63
CA VAL A 24 -2.14 -1.73 17.96
C VAL A 24 -0.81 -1.29 18.58
N ALA A 25 -0.14 -2.19 19.28
CA ALA A 25 1.24 -2.00 19.74
C ALA A 25 2.14 -2.91 18.92
N LEU A 26 3.20 -2.34 18.31
CA LEU A 26 4.16 -3.09 17.51
C LEU A 26 5.49 -3.19 18.25
N GLU A 27 5.94 -4.40 18.48
CA GLU A 27 7.30 -4.70 18.95
C GLU A 27 8.30 -4.64 17.80
N ARG A 28 9.59 -4.54 18.12
CA ARG A 28 10.65 -4.43 17.11
C ARG A 28 10.60 -5.61 16.15
N GLY A 29 10.51 -5.31 14.85
CA GLY A 29 10.39 -6.31 13.78
C GLY A 29 8.94 -6.65 13.41
N GLU A 30 7.96 -6.18 14.17
CA GLU A 30 6.55 -6.30 13.82
C GLU A 30 6.11 -5.22 12.85
N TRP A 31 5.04 -5.52 12.11
CA TRP A 31 4.46 -4.67 11.09
C TRP A 31 3.02 -5.09 10.84
N PHE A 32 2.24 -4.25 10.17
CA PHE A 32 1.06 -4.70 9.45
C PHE A 32 0.94 -3.95 8.13
N SER A 33 0.33 -4.58 7.14
CA SER A 33 -0.04 -3.97 5.87
C SER A 33 -1.48 -3.47 5.97
N LEU A 34 -1.72 -2.21 5.60
CA LEU A 34 -3.03 -1.58 5.45
C LEU A 34 -3.59 -1.73 4.03
N GLY A 35 -2.70 -1.88 3.06
CA GLY A 35 -3.02 -2.08 1.65
C GLY A 35 -1.98 -2.99 1.00
N THR A 36 -2.44 -3.90 0.15
CA THR A 36 -1.60 -4.79 -0.67
C THR A 36 -2.09 -4.78 -2.11
N PHE A 37 -1.18 -4.56 -3.06
CA PHE A 37 -1.46 -4.38 -4.48
C PHE A 37 -0.68 -5.39 -5.31
N SER A 38 -1.31 -6.03 -6.30
CA SER A 38 -0.69 -7.08 -7.11
C SER A 38 -1.14 -7.01 -8.57
N ALA A 39 -0.17 -7.22 -9.47
CA ALA A 39 -0.39 -7.56 -10.88
C ALA A 39 -0.70 -9.06 -11.09
N ASP A 40 -0.45 -9.92 -10.10
CA ASP A 40 -0.79 -11.35 -10.21
C ASP A 40 -2.26 -11.55 -9.80
N PRO A 41 -3.13 -12.08 -10.69
CA PRO A 41 -4.53 -12.37 -10.38
C PRO A 41 -4.72 -13.61 -9.49
N SER A 42 -3.67 -14.39 -9.25
CA SER A 42 -3.68 -15.57 -8.38
C SER A 42 -3.34 -15.25 -6.92
N ASP A 43 -3.59 -16.21 -6.03
CA ASP A 43 -3.30 -16.10 -4.59
C ASP A 43 -1.84 -16.45 -4.23
N ARG A 44 -0.93 -16.43 -5.21
CA ARG A 44 0.49 -16.80 -4.98
C ARG A 44 1.28 -15.66 -4.32
N TRP A 45 0.84 -14.42 -4.49
CA TRP A 45 1.50 -13.21 -3.97
C TRP A 45 3.00 -13.15 -4.30
N ALA A 46 3.37 -13.63 -5.49
CA ALA A 46 4.76 -13.70 -5.93
C ALA A 46 5.40 -12.30 -6.05
N ARG A 47 4.58 -11.28 -6.37
CA ARG A 47 4.98 -9.88 -6.42
C ARG A 47 3.83 -9.01 -5.94
N VAL A 48 4.02 -8.37 -4.78
CA VAL A 48 3.05 -7.41 -4.24
C VAL A 48 3.73 -6.10 -3.84
N ILE A 49 3.01 -4.99 -3.82
CA ILE A 49 3.44 -3.78 -3.12
C ILE A 49 2.57 -3.67 -1.88
N THR A 50 3.15 -3.34 -0.73
CA THR A 50 2.38 -3.13 0.49
C THR A 50 2.56 -1.73 1.05
N VAL A 51 1.50 -1.20 1.63
CA VAL A 51 1.50 0.00 2.45
C VAL A 51 1.45 -0.45 3.90
N ASN A 52 2.57 -0.29 4.60
CA ASN A 52 2.80 -0.82 5.93
C ASN A 52 2.92 0.28 6.97
N VAL A 53 2.63 -0.09 8.22
CA VAL A 53 3.19 0.57 9.41
C VAL A 53 4.01 -0.48 10.14
N GLY A 54 5.28 -0.14 10.40
CA GLY A 54 6.21 -0.98 11.15
C GLY A 54 6.30 -0.54 12.60
N TRP A 55 7.07 -1.28 13.39
CA TRP A 55 7.41 -0.94 14.77
C TRP A 55 8.00 0.47 14.95
N GLU A 56 8.57 1.04 13.89
CA GLU A 56 9.07 2.41 13.87
C GLU A 56 7.94 3.45 13.93
N GLY A 57 6.69 3.05 13.68
CA GLY A 57 5.51 3.88 13.89
C GLY A 57 5.16 4.83 12.75
N TRP A 58 5.77 4.70 11.58
CA TRP A 58 5.46 5.52 10.40
C TRP A 58 5.01 4.68 9.20
N LEU A 59 4.19 5.31 8.35
CA LEU A 59 3.64 4.72 7.12
C LEU A 59 4.72 4.60 6.04
N HIS A 60 4.77 3.47 5.35
CA HIS A 60 5.76 3.24 4.30
C HIS A 60 5.38 2.21 3.27
N LEU A 61 6.09 2.24 2.15
CA LEU A 61 6.06 1.17 1.17
C LEU A 61 7.02 0.03 1.57
N PHE A 62 6.55 -1.20 1.40
CA PHE A 62 7.36 -2.42 1.47
C PHE A 62 7.08 -3.32 0.27
N HIS A 63 7.90 -4.35 0.10
CA HIS A 63 8.05 -5.09 -1.16
C HIS A 63 8.38 -4.17 -2.34
N VAL A 64 9.34 -3.27 -2.12
CA VAL A 64 9.86 -2.32 -3.12
C VAL A 64 11.40 -2.22 -3.06
N PRO A 65 12.09 -2.08 -4.21
CA PRO A 65 11.57 -2.21 -5.57
C PRO A 65 11.21 -3.65 -5.96
N ASP A 66 11.72 -4.62 -5.20
CA ASP A 66 11.54 -6.05 -5.40
C ASP A 66 10.77 -6.68 -4.23
N GLN A 67 10.21 -7.87 -4.46
CA GLN A 67 9.53 -8.66 -3.42
C GLN A 67 10.46 -8.89 -2.21
N GLY A 68 9.97 -8.60 -1.00
CA GLY A 68 10.75 -8.72 0.24
C GLY A 68 11.72 -7.56 0.50
N GLY A 69 11.79 -6.58 -0.40
CA GLY A 69 12.60 -5.37 -0.24
C GLY A 69 11.86 -4.22 0.44
N GLY A 70 12.64 -3.28 0.99
CA GLY A 70 12.14 -2.01 1.54
C GLY A 70 12.99 -0.82 1.12
N GLN A 71 13.63 -0.90 -0.06
CA GLN A 71 14.45 0.20 -0.57
C GLN A 71 13.53 1.26 -1.19
N ARG A 72 13.61 2.47 -0.65
CA ARG A 72 12.76 3.60 -1.02
C ARG A 72 13.65 4.77 -1.47
N GLU A 73 13.17 5.52 -2.45
CA GLU A 73 13.79 6.77 -2.89
C GLU A 73 13.48 7.90 -1.91
N LEU A 74 12.32 7.84 -1.25
CA LEU A 74 11.90 8.76 -0.20
C LEU A 74 11.23 7.99 0.95
N GLN A 75 11.58 8.35 2.19
CA GLN A 75 10.87 7.94 3.40
C GLN A 75 10.91 9.09 4.41
N ARG A 76 9.74 9.53 4.88
CA ARG A 76 9.59 10.42 6.04
C ARG A 76 9.56 9.57 7.30
N THR A 77 10.40 9.91 8.27
CA THR A 77 10.46 9.22 9.58
C THR A 77 10.02 10.15 10.73
N ASP A 78 9.73 11.41 10.41
CA ASP A 78 9.28 12.47 11.30
C ASP A 78 7.75 12.55 11.41
N ILE A 79 7.02 11.83 10.55
CA ILE A 79 5.55 11.78 10.54
C ILE A 79 5.12 10.39 11.01
N ALA A 80 4.65 10.31 12.25
CA ALA A 80 4.09 9.08 12.80
C ALA A 80 2.71 8.78 12.18
N PHE A 81 2.41 7.49 12.03
CA PHE A 81 1.06 7.03 11.79
C PHE A 81 0.30 7.06 13.13
N PRO A 82 -0.79 7.82 13.21
CA PRO A 82 -1.51 8.04 14.46
C PRO A 82 -2.40 6.86 14.84
N GLN A 83 -2.54 6.61 16.14
CA GLN A 83 -3.55 5.70 16.70
C GLN A 83 -4.83 6.48 17.02
N GLY A 84 -5.98 5.80 17.03
CA GLY A 84 -7.26 6.34 17.50
C GLY A 84 -7.92 7.36 16.59
N ARG A 85 -7.37 7.65 15.40
CA ARG A 85 -7.92 8.60 14.45
C ARG A 85 -7.95 8.06 13.03
N TRP A 86 -8.90 8.55 12.24
CA TRP A 86 -8.96 8.30 10.82
C TRP A 86 -7.83 9.02 10.10
N VAL A 87 -7.19 8.31 9.18
CA VAL A 87 -6.10 8.80 8.34
C VAL A 87 -6.47 8.55 6.90
N ARG A 88 -6.35 9.58 6.06
CA ARG A 88 -6.51 9.40 4.61
C ARG A 88 -5.19 8.89 4.05
N ILE A 89 -5.24 7.72 3.44
CA ILE A 89 -4.11 7.12 2.74
C ILE A 89 -4.39 7.20 1.26
N THR A 90 -3.53 7.93 0.55
CA THR A 90 -3.54 7.98 -0.91
C THR A 90 -2.31 7.22 -1.40
N THR A 91 -2.48 6.28 -2.32
CA THR A 91 -1.40 5.46 -2.89
C THR A 91 -1.42 5.58 -4.40
N TRP A 92 -0.32 6.02 -4.98
CA TRP A 92 -0.05 5.92 -6.40
C TRP A 92 0.62 4.57 -6.68
N VAL A 93 0.09 3.83 -7.65
CA VAL A 93 0.66 2.56 -8.09
C VAL A 93 0.78 2.58 -9.61
N ASP A 94 2.03 2.52 -10.07
CA ASP A 94 2.41 2.33 -11.46
C ASP A 94 3.18 1.01 -11.58
N LEU A 95 2.56 0.05 -12.26
CA LEU A 95 3.11 -1.30 -12.45
C LEU A 95 3.72 -1.46 -13.85
N ASP A 96 4.13 -0.36 -14.50
CA ASP A 96 4.90 -0.43 -15.74
C ASP A 96 6.11 -1.39 -15.61
N PRO A 97 6.34 -2.25 -16.63
CA PRO A 97 7.39 -3.28 -16.56
C PRO A 97 8.81 -2.71 -16.46
N ASP A 98 9.06 -1.54 -17.03
CA ASP A 98 10.40 -0.95 -17.17
C ASP A 98 10.61 0.27 -16.24
N HIS A 99 9.53 0.96 -15.91
CA HIS A 99 9.54 2.26 -15.24
C HIS A 99 8.63 2.34 -14.01
N GLY A 100 8.11 1.19 -13.54
CA GLY A 100 7.20 1.09 -12.41
C GLY A 100 7.63 1.89 -11.17
N SER A 101 6.64 2.41 -10.48
CA SER A 101 6.82 3.25 -9.30
C SER A 101 5.63 3.20 -8.36
N ALA A 102 5.86 3.47 -7.09
CA ALA A 102 4.81 3.61 -6.10
C ALA A 102 5.12 4.78 -5.16
N ALA A 103 4.06 5.43 -4.70
CA ALA A 103 4.14 6.49 -3.71
C ALA A 103 2.93 6.44 -2.78
N VAL A 104 3.12 6.83 -1.53
CA VAL A 104 2.06 6.87 -0.52
C VAL A 104 2.09 8.18 0.24
N TRP A 105 0.90 8.74 0.43
CA TRP A 105 0.65 9.96 1.18
C TRP A 105 -0.18 9.65 2.42
N GLN A 106 0.18 10.31 3.52
CA GLN A 106 -0.58 10.33 4.76
C GLN A 106 -1.21 11.71 4.91
N ASP A 107 -2.54 11.80 4.94
CA ASP A 107 -3.29 13.06 5.06
C ASP A 107 -2.86 14.12 4.02
N GLY A 108 -2.50 13.67 2.80
CA GLY A 108 -2.05 14.53 1.71
C GLY A 108 -0.56 14.88 1.71
N VAL A 109 0.22 14.42 2.69
CA VAL A 109 1.67 14.61 2.74
C VAL A 109 2.37 13.38 2.18
N LEU A 110 3.29 13.55 1.22
CA LEU A 110 4.08 12.44 0.67
C LEU A 110 5.02 11.89 1.76
N VAL A 111 4.85 10.62 2.13
CA VAL A 111 5.63 9.99 3.21
C VAL A 111 6.55 8.88 2.72
N SER A 112 6.24 8.22 1.61
CA SER A 112 7.14 7.20 1.05
C SER A 112 6.99 7.11 -0.47
N ALA A 113 8.10 6.94 -1.18
CA ALA A 113 8.13 6.70 -2.62
C ALA A 113 9.27 5.75 -3.02
N ALA A 114 9.05 4.91 -4.02
CA ALA A 114 10.01 3.93 -4.48
C ALA A 114 9.77 3.53 -5.95
N ARG A 115 10.82 2.98 -6.58
CA ARG A 115 10.67 2.19 -7.80
C ARG A 115 9.93 0.89 -7.52
N VAL A 116 9.34 0.33 -8.56
CA VAL A 116 8.71 -0.99 -8.58
C VAL A 116 9.21 -1.74 -9.80
N ARG A 117 9.61 -3.00 -9.63
CA ARG A 117 9.97 -3.91 -10.72
C ARG A 117 9.03 -5.09 -10.79
N GLY A 118 8.93 -5.72 -11.96
CA GLY A 118 8.18 -6.95 -12.17
C GLY A 118 6.66 -6.76 -12.22
N GLY A 119 6.20 -5.57 -12.60
CA GLY A 119 4.82 -5.33 -13.01
C GLY A 119 4.63 -5.60 -14.50
N ASP A 120 3.38 -5.55 -14.95
CA ASP A 120 2.96 -5.76 -16.35
C ASP A 120 2.00 -4.66 -16.84
N GLY A 121 1.94 -3.53 -16.15
CA GLY A 121 1.03 -2.41 -16.39
C GLY A 121 -0.38 -2.62 -15.85
N SER A 122 -0.60 -3.72 -15.11
CA SER A 122 -1.91 -4.17 -14.68
C SER A 122 -2.00 -4.28 -13.16
N LEU A 123 -3.15 -3.92 -12.59
CA LEU A 123 -3.47 -4.09 -11.18
C LEU A 123 -4.71 -4.97 -11.07
N ASP A 124 -4.47 -6.24 -10.77
CA ASP A 124 -5.47 -7.32 -10.75
C ASP A 124 -6.04 -7.57 -9.36
N GLN A 125 -5.24 -7.39 -8.30
CA GLN A 125 -5.70 -7.56 -6.93
C GLN A 125 -5.35 -6.37 -6.03
N MET A 126 -6.29 -6.09 -5.13
CA MET A 126 -6.13 -5.14 -4.04
C MET A 126 -6.72 -5.76 -2.78
N HIS A 127 -5.97 -5.70 -1.68
CA HIS A 127 -6.45 -6.10 -0.37
C HIS A 127 -6.27 -4.94 0.59
N PHE A 128 -7.32 -4.65 1.36
CA PHE A 128 -7.36 -3.64 2.40
C PHE A 128 -7.75 -4.32 3.70
N GLY A 129 -7.08 -3.99 4.79
CA GLY A 129 -7.33 -4.61 6.08
C GLY A 129 -6.05 -4.82 6.87
N LEU A 130 -6.12 -5.69 7.88
CA LEU A 130 -4.98 -6.09 8.68
C LEU A 130 -4.36 -7.38 8.11
N TYR A 131 -3.15 -7.28 7.56
CA TYR A 131 -2.26 -8.42 7.36
C TYR A 131 -1.00 -8.20 8.22
N ALA A 132 -0.66 -9.15 9.08
CA ALA A 132 0.33 -8.97 10.13
C ALA A 132 1.08 -10.28 10.42
N PRO A 133 2.29 -10.23 11.03
CA PRO A 133 2.99 -11.42 11.49
C PRO A 133 2.22 -12.11 12.63
N PRO A 134 2.42 -13.42 12.83
CA PRO A 134 1.69 -14.18 13.85
C PRO A 134 1.99 -13.74 15.29
N SER A 135 3.06 -12.97 15.52
CA SER A 135 3.39 -12.40 16.82
C SER A 135 2.45 -11.27 17.24
N LEU A 136 1.84 -10.56 16.28
CA LEU A 136 0.86 -9.51 16.57
C LEU A 136 -0.48 -10.15 16.93
N THR A 137 -0.70 -10.37 18.22
CA THR A 137 -1.85 -11.12 18.73
C THR A 137 -3.13 -10.30 18.93
N ARG A 138 -3.04 -8.97 18.90
CA ARG A 138 -4.19 -8.07 19.08
C ARG A 138 -4.01 -6.76 18.33
N GLY A 139 -5.14 -6.15 18.01
CA GLY A 139 -5.22 -4.87 17.32
C GLY A 139 -6.51 -4.76 16.54
N ARG A 140 -6.96 -3.53 16.28
CA ARG A 140 -8.11 -3.27 15.42
C ARG A 140 -7.71 -2.33 14.29
N VAL A 141 -8.06 -2.73 13.08
CA VAL A 141 -8.01 -1.89 11.89
C VAL A 141 -9.42 -1.71 11.38
N ALA A 142 -9.81 -0.47 11.15
CA ALA A 142 -11.00 -0.14 10.38
C ALA A 142 -10.57 0.53 9.08
N ASN A 143 -11.24 0.17 7.98
CA ASN A 143 -11.07 0.81 6.68
C ASN A 143 -12.40 1.34 6.20
N ASP A 144 -12.38 2.49 5.52
CA ASP A 144 -13.59 3.10 4.97
C ASP A 144 -13.27 3.86 3.67
N ASP A 145 -14.33 4.19 2.91
CA ASP A 145 -14.29 5.07 1.73
C ASP A 145 -13.18 4.71 0.71
N ILE A 146 -13.12 3.43 0.34
CA ILE A 146 -12.15 2.94 -0.65
C ILE A 146 -12.57 3.41 -2.05
N ALA A 147 -11.69 4.20 -2.69
CA ALA A 147 -11.83 4.68 -4.05
C ALA A 147 -10.60 4.34 -4.90
N VAL A 148 -10.82 4.08 -6.19
CA VAL A 148 -9.75 3.79 -7.14
C VAL A 148 -9.98 4.60 -8.40
N TYR A 149 -9.00 5.39 -8.78
CA TYR A 149 -9.01 6.25 -9.95
C TYR A 149 -7.95 5.78 -10.93
N ARG A 150 -8.34 5.54 -12.18
CA ARG A 150 -7.37 5.41 -13.27
C ARG A 150 -6.84 6.81 -13.57
N VAL A 151 -5.53 6.93 -13.75
CA VAL A 151 -4.93 8.21 -14.11
C VAL A 151 -4.84 8.26 -15.63
N SER A 152 -5.65 9.11 -16.24
CA SER A 152 -5.51 9.46 -17.65
C SER A 152 -4.50 10.60 -17.79
N GLN A 153 -3.65 10.56 -18.82
CA GLN A 153 -2.93 11.76 -19.21
C GLN A 153 -3.96 12.81 -19.63
N ALA A 154 -3.77 14.06 -19.19
CA ALA A 154 -4.45 15.18 -19.83
C ALA A 154 -3.93 15.23 -21.27
N GLU A 155 -4.82 15.20 -22.25
CA GLU A 155 -4.43 15.54 -23.62
C GLU A 155 -3.86 16.97 -23.62
N PRO A 156 -2.73 17.21 -24.31
CA PRO A 156 -2.06 18.51 -24.33
C PRO A 156 -2.93 19.63 -24.91
#